data_AF-A0A835LKU1-F1
#
_entry.id   AF-A0A835LKU1-F1
#
_cell.length_a   1.000
_cell.length_b   1.000
_cell.length_c   1.000
_cell.angle_alpha   90.00
_cell.angle_beta   90.00
_cell.angle_gamma   90.00
#
_symmetry.space_group_name_H-M   'P 1'
#
loop_
_entity.id
_entity.type
_entity.pdbx_description
1 polymer ?
#
loop_
_entity_poly.entity_id
_entity_poly.type
_entity_poly.pdbx_seq_one_letter_code
_entity_poly.pdbx_strand_id
1 'polypeptide(L)'
;MTSPSTKPSSTDSVHVLLKQALCADDRVLLLDCLLMRDEKVIANSISLLTPSDVRKLLDFLISIVQSRGAVLVCALPWLKSLLLQHASAIMSQDSSIRALNSLY
;
A
#
# COMPACT_ATOMS: atom_id res chain seq x y z
N MET A 1 25.18 -8.25 -27.78
CA MET A 1 24.95 -8.02 -26.34
C MET A 1 24.27 -6.67 -26.20
N THR A 2 22.95 -6.66 -26.02
CA THR A 2 22.15 -5.42 -26.01
C THR A 2 21.36 -5.41 -24.71
N SER A 3 21.79 -4.57 -23.77
CA SER A 3 21.10 -4.34 -22.50
C SER A 3 19.72 -3.72 -22.77
N PRO A 4 18.63 -4.24 -22.21
CA PRO A 4 17.34 -3.57 -22.32
C PRO A 4 17.37 -2.31 -21.46
N SER A 5 17.39 -1.16 -22.12
CA SER A 5 17.07 0.14 -21.52
C SER A 5 15.60 0.13 -21.15
N THR A 6 15.26 -0.46 -20.00
CA THR A 6 13.93 -0.37 -19.40
C THR A 6 13.69 1.09 -19.03
N LYS A 7 12.91 1.80 -19.86
CA LYS A 7 12.19 3.00 -19.40
C LYS A 7 11.63 2.67 -18.03
N PRO A 8 11.81 3.50 -16.98
CA PRO A 8 11.15 3.24 -15.71
C PRO A 8 9.66 3.13 -16.03
N SER A 9 9.12 1.92 -15.88
CA SER A 9 7.70 1.75 -16.02
C SER A 9 7.08 2.64 -14.94
N SER A 10 5.92 3.26 -15.20
CA SER A 10 5.27 4.13 -14.20
C SER A 10 5.15 3.42 -12.84
N THR A 11 5.03 2.09 -12.88
CA THR A 11 5.08 1.16 -11.74
C THR A 11 6.37 1.24 -10.90
N ASP A 12 7.55 1.27 -11.53
CA ASP A 12 8.84 1.32 -10.81
C ASP A 12 8.97 2.64 -10.02
N SER A 13 8.42 3.72 -10.57
CA SER A 13 8.43 5.03 -9.89
C SER A 13 7.51 5.05 -8.68
N VAL A 14 6.29 4.49 -8.80
CA VAL A 14 5.32 4.45 -7.68
C VAL A 14 5.81 3.54 -6.55
N HIS A 15 6.39 2.38 -6.87
CA HIS A 15 6.95 1.49 -5.85
C HIS A 15 8.07 2.18 -5.05
N VAL A 16 9.00 2.86 -5.73
CA VAL A 16 10.11 3.58 -5.07
C VAL A 16 9.56 4.70 -4.18
N LEU A 17 8.61 5.50 -4.68
CA LEU A 17 7.98 6.58 -3.92
C LEU A 17 7.25 6.04 -2.68
N LEU A 18 6.46 4.98 -2.84
CA LEU A 18 5.74 4.34 -1.74
C LEU A 18 6.71 3.85 -0.66
N LYS A 19 7.79 3.18 -1.07
CA LYS A 19 8.81 2.68 -0.13
C LYS A 19 9.53 3.83 0.58
N GLN A 20 9.85 4.90 -0.13
CA GLN A 20 10.43 6.11 0.46
C GLN A 20 9.48 6.74 1.49
N ALA A 21 8.19 6.85 1.14
CA ALA A 21 7.18 7.40 2.04
C ALA A 21 7.03 6.55 3.32
N LEU A 22 7.00 5.22 3.19
CA LEU A 22 6.95 4.29 4.32
C LEU A 22 8.23 4.30 5.18
N CYS A 23 9.38 4.60 4.56
CA CYS A 23 10.65 4.71 5.26
C CYS A 23 10.76 6.04 6.03
N ALA A 24 10.30 7.14 5.42
CA ALA A 24 10.33 8.48 5.98
C ALA A 24 9.14 8.81 6.90
N ASP A 25 8.14 7.93 6.98
CA ASP A 25 6.82 8.19 7.59
C ASP A 25 6.13 9.43 7.01
N ASP A 26 6.37 9.69 5.71
CA ASP A 26 5.83 10.85 5.01
C ASP A 26 4.38 10.56 4.58
N ARG A 27 3.46 11.02 5.42
CA ARG A 27 2.02 10.84 5.22
C ARG A 27 1.47 11.59 4.01
N VAL A 28 2.09 12.72 3.63
CA VAL A 28 1.65 13.50 2.46
C VAL A 28 2.00 12.73 1.20
N LEU A 29 3.22 12.23 1.13
CA LEU A 29 3.70 11.45 -0.02
C LEU A 29 3.01 10.07 -0.12
N LEU A 30 2.67 9.45 1.02
CA LEU A 30 1.80 8.27 1.06
C LEU A 30 0.41 8.56 0.47
N LEU A 31 -0.17 9.71 0.80
CA LEU A 31 -1.47 10.13 0.25
C LEU A 31 -1.41 10.32 -1.26
N ASP A 32 -0.34 10.95 -1.76
CA ASP A 32 -0.12 11.13 -3.19
C ASP A 32 0.04 9.79 -3.91
N CYS A 33 0.72 8.82 -3.28
CA CYS A 33 0.79 7.45 -3.81
C CYS A 33 -0.60 6.82 -3.90
N LEU A 34 -1.47 7.01 -2.90
CA LEU A 34 -2.83 6.47 -2.88
C LEU A 34 -3.74 7.04 -3.96
N LEU A 35 -3.46 8.24 -4.46
CA LEU A 35 -4.20 8.82 -5.59
C LEU A 35 -4.01 8.03 -6.88
N MET A 36 -2.96 7.20 -6.99
CA MET A 36 -2.83 6.24 -8.08
C MET A 36 -3.87 5.13 -7.94
N ARG A 37 -4.82 5.09 -8.89
CA ARG A 37 -5.95 4.14 -8.91
C ARG A 37 -5.76 2.97 -9.86
N ASP A 38 -4.62 2.87 -10.53
CA ASP A 38 -4.37 1.75 -11.44
C ASP A 38 -4.13 0.46 -10.64
N GLU A 39 -5.10 -0.45 -10.69
CA GLU A 39 -5.07 -1.71 -9.94
C GLU A 39 -3.81 -2.55 -10.22
N LYS A 40 -3.27 -2.50 -11.45
CA LYS A 40 -2.04 -3.23 -11.80
C LYS A 40 -0.83 -2.60 -11.14
N VAL A 41 -0.76 -1.27 -11.12
CA VAL A 41 0.32 -0.54 -10.45
C VAL A 41 0.27 -0.76 -8.94
N ILE A 42 -0.92 -0.73 -8.35
CA ILE A 42 -1.13 -1.01 -6.91
C ILE A 42 -0.63 -2.42 -6.58
N ALA A 43 -1.11 -3.43 -7.32
CA ALA A 43 -0.76 -4.83 -7.08
C ALA A 43 0.74 -5.09 -7.25
N ASN A 44 1.38 -4.51 -8.27
CA ASN A 44 2.82 -4.65 -8.48
C ASN A 44 3.64 -3.89 -7.42
N SER A 45 3.16 -2.74 -6.94
CA SER A 45 3.86 -1.97 -5.92
C SER A 45 3.83 -2.69 -4.57
N ILE A 46 2.69 -3.30 -4.22
CA ILE A 46 2.49 -4.04 -2.97
C ILE A 46 3.24 -5.38 -2.96
N SER A 47 3.36 -6.06 -4.11
CA SER A 47 4.07 -7.34 -4.19
C SER A 47 5.57 -7.20 -3.92
N LEU A 48 6.12 -6.01 -4.16
CA LEU A 48 7.53 -5.67 -3.94
C LEU A 48 7.80 -5.13 -2.52
N LEU A 49 6.77 -4.97 -1.67
CA LEU A 49 6.96 -4.48 -0.29
C LEU A 49 7.50 -5.56 0.63
N THR A 50 8.32 -5.14 1.60
CA THR A 50 8.76 -6.01 2.68
C THR A 50 7.63 -6.20 3.71
N PRO A 51 7.62 -7.29 4.51
CA PRO A 51 6.59 -7.51 5.53
C PRO A 51 6.43 -6.35 6.53
N SER A 52 7.54 -5.66 6.84
CA SER A 52 7.55 -4.47 7.70
C SER A 52 6.85 -3.28 7.06
N ASP A 53 7.07 -3.07 5.77
CA ASP A 53 6.46 -1.99 5.00
C ASP A 53 4.96 -2.25 4.76
N VAL A 54 4.59 -3.52 4.53
CA VAL A 54 3.17 -3.96 4.44
C VAL A 54 2.42 -3.61 5.72
N ARG A 55 3.02 -3.83 6.89
CA ARG A 55 2.40 -3.47 8.18
C ARG A 55 2.19 -1.97 8.32
N LYS A 56 3.22 -1.16 8.05
CA LYS A 56 3.12 0.30 8.11
C LYS A 56 2.03 0.83 7.18
N LEU A 57 1.97 0.29 5.95
CA LEU A 57 0.94 0.64 4.99
C LEU A 57 -0.46 0.24 5.47
N LEU A 58 -0.61 -0.94 6.07
CA LEU A 58 -1.88 -1.39 6.64
C LEU A 58 -2.36 -0.45 7.75
N ASP A 59 -1.50 -0.11 8.70
CA ASP A 59 -1.83 0.79 9.82
C ASP A 59 -2.25 2.18 9.29
N PHE A 60 -1.53 2.69 8.28
CA PHE A 60 -1.86 3.93 7.60
C PHE A 60 -3.24 3.87 6.92
N LEU A 61 -3.50 2.81 6.14
CA LEU A 61 -4.79 2.60 5.45
C LEU A 61 -5.95 2.52 6.45
N ILE A 62 -5.79 1.78 7.55
CA ILE A 62 -6.79 1.68 8.61
C ILE A 62 -7.07 3.07 9.22
N SER A 63 -6.02 3.84 9.50
CA SER A 63 -6.17 5.22 10.02
C SER A 63 -6.96 6.12 9.06
N ILE A 64 -6.68 6.04 7.76
CA ILE A 64 -7.44 6.78 6.73
C ILE A 64 -8.90 6.33 6.70
N VAL A 65 -9.16 5.02 6.72
CA VAL A 65 -10.54 4.48 6.70
C VAL A 65 -11.32 4.95 7.94
N GLN A 66 -10.70 4.90 9.12
CA GLN A 66 -11.31 5.34 10.38
C GLN A 66 -11.57 6.85 10.43
N SER A 67 -10.72 7.66 9.78
CA SER A 67 -10.89 9.12 9.70
C SER A 67 -12.07 9.57 8.84
N ARG A 68 -12.73 8.65 8.10
CA ARG A 68 -13.94 8.89 7.28
C ARG A 68 -13.82 10.07 6.30
N GLY A 69 -12.65 10.22 5.67
CA GLY A 69 -12.39 11.28 4.69
C GLY A 69 -12.66 10.88 3.24
N ALA A 70 -12.66 11.86 2.33
CA ALA A 70 -12.77 11.66 0.88
C ALA A 70 -11.67 10.73 0.30
N VAL A 71 -10.55 10.59 1.00
CA VAL A 71 -9.41 9.73 0.64
C VAL A 71 -9.76 8.24 0.79
N LEU A 72 -10.86 7.88 1.48
CA LEU A 72 -11.33 6.51 1.63
C LEU A 72 -11.46 5.78 0.28
N VAL A 73 -12.01 6.46 -0.73
CA VAL A 73 -12.20 5.88 -2.07
C VAL A 73 -10.86 5.49 -2.71
N CYS A 74 -9.79 6.21 -2.37
CA CYS A 74 -8.45 5.94 -2.85
C CYS A 74 -7.74 4.87 -2.00
N ALA A 75 -8.05 4.77 -0.71
CA ALA A 75 -7.48 3.77 0.20
C ALA A 75 -8.05 2.35 0.00
N LEU A 76 -9.31 2.23 -0.44
CA LEU A 76 -9.97 0.92 -0.57
C LEU A 76 -9.30 -0.02 -1.58
N PRO A 77 -8.93 0.40 -2.81
CA PRO A 77 -8.22 -0.47 -3.75
C PRO A 77 -6.88 -0.98 -3.20
N TRP A 78 -6.17 -0.13 -2.47
CA TRP A 78 -4.91 -0.46 -1.82
C TRP A 78 -5.10 -1.47 -0.69
N LEU A 79 -6.07 -1.25 0.19
CA LEU A 79 -6.41 -2.18 1.27
C LEU A 79 -6.83 -3.55 0.72
N LYS A 80 -7.67 -3.57 -0.32
CA LYS A 80 -8.09 -4.81 -0.98
C LYS A 80 -6.91 -5.56 -1.57
N SER A 81 -6.03 -4.88 -2.31
CA SER A 81 -4.86 -5.50 -2.92
C SER A 81 -3.87 -6.03 -1.88
N LEU A 82 -3.66 -5.27 -0.80
CA LEU A 82 -2.83 -5.67 0.34
C LEU A 82 -3.37 -6.94 1.03
N LEU A 83 -4.68 -7.01 1.27
CA LEU A 83 -5.32 -8.20 1.82
C LEU A 83 -5.23 -9.38 0.84
N LEU A 84 -5.46 -9.18 -0.45
CA LEU A 84 -5.38 -10.27 -1.44
C LEU A 84 -3.98 -10.88 -1.54
N GLN A 85 -2.93 -10.07 -1.42
CA GLN A 85 -1.55 -10.54 -1.58
C GLN A 85 -0.91 -11.01 -0.27
N HIS A 86 -1.26 -10.39 0.86
CA HIS A 86 -0.59 -10.61 2.14
C HIS A 86 -1.54 -11.11 3.25
N ALA A 87 -2.74 -11.61 2.90
CA ALA A 87 -3.73 -12.12 3.86
C ALA A 87 -3.13 -13.05 4.92
N SER A 88 -2.30 -14.01 4.52
CA SER A 88 -1.68 -14.95 5.46
C SER A 88 -0.80 -14.24 6.49
N ALA A 89 0.03 -13.28 6.06
CA ALA A 89 0.90 -12.50 6.95
C ALA A 89 0.10 -11.55 7.87
N ILE A 90 -1.00 -10.99 7.36
CA ILE A 90 -1.88 -10.10 8.10
C ILE A 90 -2.70 -10.87 9.15
N MET A 91 -3.24 -12.03 8.77
CA MET A 91 -4.04 -12.92 9.63
C MET A 91 -3.19 -13.62 10.70
N SER A 92 -1.90 -13.86 10.46
CA SER A 92 -1.00 -14.38 11.49
C SER A 92 -0.78 -13.41 12.67
N GLN A 93 -1.30 -12.17 12.60
CA GLN A 93 -1.18 -11.19 13.67
C GLN A 93 -2.55 -10.82 14.25
N ASP A 94 -2.69 -11.01 15.56
CA ASP A 94 -3.95 -10.77 16.29
C ASP A 94 -4.36 -9.27 16.29
N SER A 95 -3.37 -8.37 16.41
CA SER A 95 -3.56 -6.90 16.25
C SER A 95 -4.07 -6.54 14.86
N SER A 96 -3.53 -7.23 13.84
CA SER A 96 -3.99 -7.36 12.46
C SER A 96 -5.51 -7.37 12.32
N ILE A 97 -6.04 -8.49 12.82
CA ILE A 97 -7.43 -8.89 12.72
C ILE A 97 -8.33 -7.99 13.56
N ARG A 98 -7.90 -7.62 14.77
CA ARG A 98 -8.67 -6.74 15.65
C ARG A 98 -8.89 -5.35 15.03
N ALA A 99 -7.85 -4.78 14.41
CA ALA A 99 -7.95 -3.49 13.76
C ALA A 99 -8.88 -3.53 12.53
N LEU A 100 -8.84 -4.60 11.74
CA LEU A 100 -9.77 -4.83 10.63
C LEU A 100 -11.21 -5.00 11.11
N ASN A 101 -11.43 -5.76 12.18
CA ASN A 101 -12.76 -5.95 12.75
C ASN A 101 -13.35 -4.65 13.32
N SER A 102 -12.52 -3.70 13.74
CA SER A 102 -12.98 -2.37 14.17
C SER A 102 -13.53 -1.50 13.03
N LEU A 103 -13.40 -1.94 11.78
CA LEU A 103 -13.94 -1.24 10.61
C LEU A 103 -15.40 -1.65 10.28
N TYR A 104 -15.92 -2.70 10.94
CA TYR A 104 -17.29 -3.20 10.83
C TYR A 104 -18.18 -2.62 11.95
#